data_AF-A0A969T7S1-F1
#
_entry.id   AF-A0A969T7S1-F1
#
_cell.length_a   1.000
_cell.length_b   1.000
_cell.length_c   1.000
_cell.angle_alpha   90.00
_cell.angle_beta   90.00
_cell.angle_gamma   90.00
#
_symmetry.space_group_name_H-M   'P 1'
#
loop_
_entity.id
_entity.type
_entity.pdbx_description
1 polymer ?
#
loop_
_entity_poly.entity_id
_entity_poly.type
_entity_poly.pdbx_seq_one_letter_code
_entity_poly.pdbx_strand_id
1 'polypeptide(L)'
;MKTKKTFQILIALLSVYFLFVGTASAQTLDSYDEGVKRPPDVDDSKFDNFKNSSFDTYFNVCKLDVNLAKVEGNLLKYKEDKDNMDLKSLKDDVKALNEIKEAVPGLKNELKELKGQGETMVKNAQNVKPKLKAPKAVNNTKKSVEVLDKANERMGVLVERQKTALKMAQELMGEEEGE
;
A
#
# COMPACT_ATOMS: atom_id res chain seq x y z
N MET A 1 -11.13 -38.08 -11.32
CA MET A 1 -10.19 -36.98 -11.03
C MET A 1 -10.72 -35.66 -11.59
N LYS A 2 -11.38 -34.84 -10.77
CA LYS A 2 -11.78 -33.48 -11.13
C LYS A 2 -11.60 -32.56 -9.92
N THR A 3 -10.38 -32.08 -9.72
CA THR A 3 -10.03 -31.08 -8.70
C THR A 3 -8.98 -30.14 -9.29
N LYS A 4 -9.41 -29.25 -10.20
CA LYS A 4 -8.56 -28.16 -10.72
C LYS A 4 -9.26 -26.81 -10.86
N LYS A 5 -10.54 -26.69 -10.50
CA LYS A 5 -11.32 -25.44 -10.72
C LYS A 5 -11.54 -24.59 -9.47
N THR A 6 -11.25 -25.10 -8.27
CA THR A 6 -11.50 -24.37 -7.01
C THR A 6 -10.38 -23.39 -6.64
N PHE A 7 -9.15 -23.59 -7.12
CA PHE A 7 -8.00 -22.73 -6.75
C PHE A 7 -7.89 -21.44 -7.56
N GLN A 8 -8.54 -21.35 -8.73
CA GLN A 8 -8.52 -20.15 -9.58
C GLN A 8 -9.59 -19.12 -9.19
N ILE A 9 -10.58 -19.50 -8.38
CA ILE A 9 -11.66 -18.59 -7.95
C ILE A 9 -11.26 -17.85 -6.66
N LEU A 10 -10.35 -18.39 -5.85
CA LEU A 10 -9.90 -17.75 -4.61
C LEU A 10 -9.00 -16.53 -4.81
N ILE A 11 -8.32 -16.41 -5.95
CA ILE A 11 -7.46 -15.25 -6.27
C ILE A 11 -8.29 -14.09 -6.86
N ALA A 12 -9.49 -14.35 -7.38
CA ALA A 12 -10.36 -13.34 -7.99
C ALA A 12 -11.33 -12.67 -7.00
N LEU A 13 -11.36 -13.08 -5.73
CA LEU A 13 -12.32 -12.61 -4.72
C LEU A 13 -11.70 -11.75 -3.60
N LEU A 14 -10.40 -11.44 -3.70
CA LEU A 14 -9.69 -10.60 -2.73
C LEU A 14 -9.48 -9.15 -3.21
N SER A 15 -10.28 -8.70 -4.18
CA SER A 15 -10.14 -7.37 -4.79
C SER A 15 -11.32 -6.42 -4.53
N VAL A 16 -12.26 -6.75 -3.64
CA VAL A 16 -13.42 -5.88 -3.39
C VAL A 16 -13.82 -5.90 -1.91
N TYR A 17 -13.07 -5.24 -1.04
CA TYR A 17 -13.61 -4.81 0.26
C TYR A 17 -12.71 -3.73 0.88
N PHE A 18 -12.63 -2.55 0.27
CA PHE A 18 -12.33 -1.28 0.97
C PHE A 18 -12.52 -0.11 -0.02
N LEU A 19 -13.78 0.13 -0.39
CA LEU A 19 -14.18 1.36 -1.07
C LEU A 19 -15.38 1.93 -0.35
N PHE A 20 -15.16 2.78 0.65
CA PHE A 20 -16.09 3.86 0.98
C PHE A 20 -15.40 4.94 1.83
N VAL A 21 -14.47 5.69 1.23
CA VAL A 21 -14.21 7.09 1.59
C VAL A 21 -13.90 7.87 0.31
N GLY A 22 -14.81 8.75 -0.09
CA GLY A 22 -14.55 9.85 -1.02
C GLY A 22 -14.33 9.46 -2.49
N THR A 23 -15.31 9.76 -3.32
CA THR A 23 -15.28 9.70 -4.79
C THR A 23 -14.11 10.51 -5.38
N ALA A 24 -13.02 9.83 -5.72
CA ALA A 24 -12.10 10.18 -6.80
C ALA A 24 -11.36 8.91 -7.22
N SER A 25 -11.64 8.47 -8.44
CA SER A 25 -11.05 7.33 -9.13
C SER A 25 -9.56 7.11 -8.84
N ALA A 26 -9.21 5.97 -8.26
CA ALA A 26 -7.84 5.47 -8.11
C ALA A 26 -7.11 5.17 -9.45
N GLN A 27 -7.66 5.62 -10.59
CA GLN A 27 -7.12 5.40 -11.93
C GLN A 27 -6.21 6.54 -12.45
N THR A 28 -5.75 7.46 -11.61
CA THR A 28 -4.99 8.66 -12.08
C THR A 28 -3.74 9.04 -11.28
N LEU A 29 -3.21 8.15 -10.44
CA LEU A 29 -1.93 8.38 -9.75
C LEU A 29 -0.85 7.48 -10.34
N ASP A 30 -0.29 7.90 -11.48
CA ASP A 30 0.79 7.19 -12.20
C ASP A 30 2.17 7.31 -11.53
N SER A 31 2.28 8.10 -10.45
CA SER A 31 3.48 8.18 -9.62
C SER A 31 3.20 8.75 -8.24
N TYR A 32 3.70 8.07 -7.22
CA TYR A 32 4.10 8.66 -5.94
C TYR A 32 5.62 8.59 -5.91
N ASP A 33 6.27 9.67 -5.48
CA ASP A 33 7.73 9.89 -5.57
C ASP A 33 8.24 10.23 -6.99
N GLU A 34 9.12 11.23 -7.07
CA GLU A 34 9.78 11.62 -8.32
C GLU A 34 10.64 10.44 -8.82
N GLY A 35 10.13 9.69 -9.80
CA GLY A 35 10.92 8.66 -10.50
C GLY A 35 10.33 7.25 -10.49
N VAL A 36 9.28 6.96 -9.71
CA VAL A 36 8.61 5.65 -9.76
C VAL A 36 7.44 5.69 -10.75
N LYS A 37 7.72 5.32 -12.00
CA LYS A 37 6.70 5.21 -13.07
C LYS A 37 6.41 3.76 -13.42
N ARG A 38 5.13 3.43 -13.52
CA ARG A 38 4.66 2.10 -13.95
C ARG A 38 5.15 1.80 -15.37
N PRO A 39 5.84 0.67 -15.61
CA PRO A 39 6.24 0.31 -16.96
C PRO A 39 5.02 -0.06 -17.83
N PRO A 40 5.11 0.12 -19.15
CA PRO A 40 4.02 -0.28 -20.06
C PRO A 40 3.81 -1.80 -20.04
N ASP A 41 2.61 -2.22 -20.42
CA ASP A 41 2.25 -3.64 -20.56
C ASP A 41 3.16 -4.37 -21.54
N VAL A 42 3.37 -5.67 -21.31
CA VAL A 42 4.15 -6.57 -22.18
C VAL A 42 3.29 -7.51 -23.01
N ASP A 43 1.97 -7.35 -22.92
CA ASP A 43 0.93 -8.16 -23.56
C ASP A 43 1.03 -9.63 -23.13
N ASP A 44 1.31 -9.84 -21.85
CA ASP A 44 1.29 -11.14 -21.20
C ASP A 44 0.69 -10.96 -19.81
N SER A 45 -0.54 -11.44 -19.65
CA SER A 45 -1.38 -11.19 -18.49
C SER A 45 -0.71 -11.60 -17.18
N LYS A 46 0.18 -12.59 -17.18
CA LYS A 46 0.88 -13.01 -15.97
C LYS A 46 1.82 -11.90 -15.46
N PHE A 47 2.61 -11.31 -16.36
CA PHE A 47 3.55 -10.24 -15.99
C PHE A 47 2.84 -8.91 -15.79
N ASP A 48 1.82 -8.62 -16.61
CA ASP A 48 1.05 -7.38 -16.50
C ASP A 48 0.23 -7.34 -15.20
N ASN A 49 -0.38 -8.46 -14.79
CA ASN A 49 -1.06 -8.55 -13.50
C ASN A 49 -0.08 -8.41 -12.33
N PHE A 50 1.06 -9.12 -12.36
CA PHE A 50 2.07 -9.00 -11.31
C PHE A 50 2.58 -7.57 -11.17
N LYS A 51 2.84 -6.89 -12.29
CA LYS A 51 3.19 -5.48 -12.30
C LYS A 51 2.09 -4.62 -11.71
N ASN A 52 0.87 -4.74 -12.21
CA ASN A 52 -0.23 -3.87 -11.78
C ASN A 52 -0.44 -4.02 -10.27
N SER A 53 -0.53 -5.24 -9.75
CA SER A 53 -0.60 -5.49 -8.31
C SER A 53 0.59 -4.88 -7.57
N SER A 54 1.83 -5.10 -8.02
CA SER A 54 3.02 -4.55 -7.35
C SER A 54 3.00 -3.02 -7.24
N PHE A 55 2.61 -2.34 -8.32
CA PHE A 55 2.51 -0.88 -8.33
C PHE A 55 1.28 -0.37 -7.57
N ASP A 56 0.15 -1.05 -7.63
CA ASP A 56 -1.06 -0.71 -6.88
C ASP A 56 -0.79 -0.83 -5.37
N THR A 57 -0.13 -1.92 -4.92
CA THR A 57 0.29 -2.06 -3.53
C THR A 57 1.21 -0.91 -3.12
N TYR A 58 2.24 -0.60 -3.92
CA TYR A 58 3.15 0.53 -3.64
C TYR A 58 2.40 1.86 -3.51
N PHE A 59 1.47 2.17 -4.43
CA PHE A 59 0.70 3.41 -4.38
C PHE A 59 -0.25 3.46 -3.19
N ASN A 60 -0.84 2.33 -2.80
CA ASN A 60 -1.67 2.26 -1.59
C ASN A 60 -0.85 2.54 -0.33
N VAL A 61 0.38 2.00 -0.23
CA VAL A 61 1.30 2.33 0.87
C VAL A 61 1.62 3.83 0.88
N CYS A 62 1.93 4.42 -0.27
CA CYS A 62 2.24 5.85 -0.37
C CYS A 62 1.03 6.72 -0.01
N LYS A 63 -0.18 6.32 -0.39
CA LYS A 63 -1.41 7.05 -0.03
C LYS A 63 -1.63 7.04 1.48
N LEU A 64 -1.43 5.90 2.15
CA LEU A 64 -1.51 5.83 3.61
C LEU A 64 -0.45 6.71 4.28
N ASP A 65 0.76 6.74 3.73
CA ASP A 65 1.87 7.57 4.22
C ASP A 65 1.55 9.07 4.14
N VAL A 66 1.00 9.53 3.00
CA VAL A 66 0.53 10.92 2.86
C VAL A 66 -0.61 11.24 3.81
N ASN A 67 -1.56 10.32 4.00
CA ASN A 67 -2.65 10.53 4.95
C ASN A 67 -2.12 10.63 6.39
N LEU A 68 -1.18 9.77 6.77
CA LEU A 68 -0.53 9.80 8.08
C LEU A 68 0.21 11.12 8.29
N ALA A 69 0.97 11.59 7.30
CA ALA A 69 1.68 12.87 7.40
C ALA A 69 0.75 14.06 7.64
N LYS A 70 -0.45 14.05 7.04
CA LYS A 70 -1.48 15.08 7.30
C LYS A 70 -1.96 15.03 8.74
N VAL A 71 -2.27 13.83 9.25
CA VAL A 71 -2.72 13.66 10.63
C VAL A 71 -1.62 14.09 11.61
N GLU A 72 -0.37 13.68 11.41
CA GLU A 72 0.76 14.13 12.23
C GLU A 72 0.87 15.66 12.26
N GLY A 73 0.72 16.32 11.11
CA GLY A 73 0.71 17.78 11.03
C GLY A 73 -0.44 18.42 11.82
N ASN A 74 -1.63 17.80 11.84
CA ASN A 74 -2.75 18.26 12.65
C ASN A 74 -2.47 18.09 14.16
N LEU A 75 -1.98 16.91 14.57
CA LEU A 75 -1.67 16.61 15.98
C LEU A 75 -0.59 17.54 16.54
N LEU A 76 0.42 17.89 15.74
CA LEU A 76 1.43 18.88 16.14
C LEU A 76 0.80 20.26 16.40
N LYS A 77 -0.11 20.72 15.54
CA LYS A 77 -0.83 21.99 15.74
C LYS A 77 -1.68 21.97 17.01
N TYR A 78 -2.39 20.87 17.27
CA TYR A 78 -3.17 20.72 18.50
C TYR A 78 -2.29 20.73 19.76
N LYS A 79 -1.08 20.17 19.67
CA LYS A 79 -0.11 20.18 20.76
C LYS A 79 0.43 21.58 21.06
N GLU A 80 0.60 22.41 20.03
CA GLU A 80 1.06 23.80 20.15
C GLU A 80 -0.03 24.73 20.70
N ASP A 81 -1.30 24.50 20.36
CA ASP A 81 -2.44 25.32 20.78
C ASP A 81 -3.56 24.47 21.41
N LYS A 82 -3.27 23.91 22.60
CA LYS A 82 -4.20 23.02 23.31
C LYS A 82 -5.50 23.72 23.72
N ASP A 83 -5.44 25.01 24.03
CA ASP A 83 -6.57 25.78 24.55
C ASP A 83 -7.63 26.06 23.48
N ASN A 84 -7.24 26.05 22.19
CA ASN A 84 -8.16 26.24 21.04
C ASN A 84 -8.36 24.96 20.21
N MET A 85 -7.99 23.79 20.75
CA MET A 85 -8.11 22.51 20.06
C MET A 85 -9.59 22.12 19.85
N ASP A 86 -9.98 21.89 18.60
CA ASP A 86 -11.29 21.30 18.29
C ASP A 86 -11.29 19.78 18.55
N LEU A 87 -11.96 19.38 19.62
CA LEU A 87 -12.13 17.97 19.99
C LEU A 87 -12.80 17.12 18.90
N LYS A 88 -13.64 17.71 18.04
CA LYS A 88 -14.24 16.97 16.93
C LYS A 88 -13.17 16.61 15.91
N SER A 89 -12.34 17.58 15.52
CA SER A 89 -11.22 17.37 14.59
C SER A 89 -10.20 16.37 15.15
N LEU A 90 -9.87 16.43 16.44
CA LEU A 90 -9.02 15.41 17.09
C LEU A 90 -9.62 14.00 16.99
N LYS A 91 -10.92 13.84 17.24
CA LYS A 91 -11.60 12.53 17.10
C LYS A 91 -11.62 12.03 15.66
N ASP A 92 -11.79 12.93 14.69
CA ASP A 92 -11.74 12.59 13.27
C ASP A 92 -10.32 12.13 12.88
N ASP A 93 -9.27 12.77 13.40
CA ASP A 93 -7.87 12.36 13.23
C ASP A 93 -7.55 11.01 13.90
N VAL A 94 -8.06 10.76 15.12
CA VAL A 94 -7.94 9.44 15.79
C VAL A 94 -8.61 8.34 14.97
N LYS A 95 -9.79 8.61 14.42
CA LYS A 95 -10.47 7.66 13.53
C LYS A 95 -9.62 7.37 12.31
N ALA A 96 -9.05 8.38 11.67
CA ALA A 96 -8.14 8.20 10.53
C ALA A 96 -6.92 7.34 10.88
N LEU A 97 -6.31 7.54 12.06
CA LEU A 97 -5.20 6.70 12.53
C LEU A 97 -5.60 5.24 12.74
N ASN A 98 -6.81 4.98 13.24
CA ASN A 98 -7.34 3.63 13.38
C ASN A 98 -7.63 2.97 12.02
N GLU A 99 -8.20 3.72 11.07
CA GLU A 99 -8.39 3.22 9.69
C GLU A 99 -7.05 2.86 9.03
N ILE A 100 -6.00 3.66 9.24
CA ILE A 100 -4.63 3.32 8.79
C ILE A 100 -4.15 2.03 9.47
N LYS A 101 -4.33 1.90 10.78
CA LYS A 101 -3.95 0.70 11.55
C LYS A 101 -4.63 -0.56 11.01
N GLU A 102 -5.90 -0.47 10.65
CA GLU A 102 -6.68 -1.59 10.11
C GLU A 102 -6.28 -1.97 8.68
N ALA A 103 -5.85 -1.00 7.87
CA ALA A 103 -5.39 -1.26 6.49
C ALA A 103 -4.01 -1.93 6.42
N VAL A 104 -3.12 -1.66 7.39
CA VAL A 104 -1.73 -2.13 7.42
C VAL A 104 -1.58 -3.66 7.29
N PRO A 105 -2.31 -4.50 8.05
CA PRO A 105 -2.18 -5.95 7.95
C PRO A 105 -2.49 -6.50 6.55
N GLY A 106 -3.52 -5.96 5.89
CA GLY A 106 -3.90 -6.36 4.53
C GLY A 106 -2.78 -6.08 3.54
N LEU A 107 -2.26 -4.85 3.54
CA LEU A 107 -1.15 -4.46 2.66
C LEU A 107 0.15 -5.20 2.98
N LYS A 108 0.45 -5.51 4.25
CA LYS A 108 1.61 -6.33 4.62
C LYS A 108 1.51 -7.75 4.06
N ASN A 109 0.32 -8.35 4.08
CA ASN A 109 0.09 -9.67 3.51
C ASN A 109 0.26 -9.64 1.99
N GLU A 110 -0.34 -8.67 1.32
CA GLU A 110 -0.21 -8.50 -0.14
C GLU A 110 1.26 -8.29 -0.55
N LEU A 111 2.00 -7.44 0.16
CA LEU A 111 3.45 -7.25 -0.06
C LEU A 111 4.22 -8.55 0.11
N LYS A 112 3.93 -9.32 1.16
CA LYS A 112 4.61 -10.59 1.42
C LYS A 112 4.35 -11.60 0.30
N GLU A 113 3.10 -11.71 -0.15
CA GLU A 113 2.71 -12.63 -1.23
C GLU A 113 3.38 -12.25 -2.54
N LEU A 114 3.31 -10.98 -2.94
CA LEU A 114 3.92 -10.49 -4.18
C LEU A 114 5.45 -10.61 -4.16
N LYS A 115 6.10 -10.28 -3.04
CA LYS A 115 7.56 -10.48 -2.88
C LYS A 115 7.94 -11.96 -2.99
N GLY A 116 7.16 -12.86 -2.38
CA GLY A 116 7.36 -14.31 -2.51
C GLY A 116 7.26 -14.81 -3.95
N GLN A 117 6.49 -14.14 -4.80
CA GLN A 117 6.39 -14.44 -6.23
C GLN A 117 7.53 -13.85 -7.07
N GLY A 118 8.17 -12.77 -6.60
CA GLY A 118 9.10 -11.94 -7.37
C GLY A 118 10.23 -12.70 -8.05
N GLU A 119 10.99 -13.52 -7.31
CA GLU A 119 12.10 -14.29 -7.90
C GLU A 119 11.64 -15.26 -8.99
N THR A 120 10.52 -15.94 -8.75
CA THR A 120 9.92 -16.87 -9.71
C THR A 120 9.42 -16.13 -10.94
N MET A 121 8.84 -14.94 -10.76
CA MET A 121 8.40 -14.09 -11.86
C MET A 121 9.57 -13.64 -12.73
N VAL A 122 10.70 -13.22 -12.13
CA VAL A 122 11.90 -12.81 -12.89
C VAL A 122 12.46 -13.98 -13.72
N LYS A 123 12.55 -15.18 -13.11
CA LYS A 123 12.98 -16.41 -13.83
C LYS A 123 12.03 -16.76 -14.98
N ASN A 124 10.73 -16.62 -14.78
CA ASN A 124 9.74 -16.88 -15.82
C ASN A 124 9.82 -15.84 -16.96
N ALA A 125 10.08 -14.58 -16.64
CA ALA A 125 10.19 -13.49 -17.62
C ALA A 125 11.33 -13.73 -18.63
N GLN A 126 12.43 -14.36 -18.20
CA GLN A 126 13.56 -14.72 -19.06
C GLN A 126 13.19 -15.77 -20.13
N ASN A 127 12.11 -16.53 -19.91
CA ASN A 127 11.69 -17.63 -20.77
C ASN A 127 10.47 -17.29 -21.66
N VAL A 128 10.04 -16.03 -21.67
CA VAL A 128 8.89 -15.56 -22.46
C VAL A 128 9.11 -15.79 -23.95
N LYS A 129 8.04 -16.19 -24.64
CA LYS A 129 7.99 -16.35 -26.10
C LYS A 129 7.04 -15.32 -26.72
N PRO A 130 7.39 -14.72 -27.87
CA PRO A 130 8.66 -14.87 -28.59
C PRO A 130 9.84 -14.27 -27.80
N LYS A 131 11.06 -14.79 -28.02
CA LYS A 131 12.26 -14.37 -27.26
C LYS A 131 12.53 -12.87 -27.32
N LEU A 132 12.10 -12.16 -28.38
CA LEU A 132 12.20 -10.70 -28.46
C LEU A 132 11.40 -9.97 -27.36
N LYS A 133 10.36 -10.56 -26.78
CA LYS A 133 9.60 -9.97 -25.66
C LYS A 133 10.26 -10.17 -24.30
N ALA A 134 11.18 -11.14 -24.18
CA ALA A 134 11.80 -11.49 -22.90
C ALA A 134 12.51 -10.30 -22.21
N PRO A 135 13.29 -9.45 -22.89
CA PRO A 135 13.91 -8.29 -22.25
C PRO A 135 12.89 -7.32 -21.65
N LYS A 136 11.77 -7.08 -22.35
CA LYS A 136 10.70 -6.20 -21.89
C LYS A 136 10.01 -6.80 -20.66
N ALA A 137 9.69 -8.10 -20.68
CA ALA A 137 9.11 -8.82 -19.55
C ALA A 137 10.04 -8.83 -18.33
N VAL A 138 11.35 -9.05 -18.53
CA VAL A 138 12.34 -9.04 -17.44
C VAL A 138 12.45 -7.66 -16.81
N ASN A 139 12.57 -6.61 -17.62
CA ASN A 139 12.66 -5.25 -17.11
C ASN A 139 11.39 -4.84 -16.34
N ASN A 140 10.22 -5.13 -16.91
CA ASN A 140 8.92 -4.91 -16.28
C ASN A 140 8.86 -5.61 -14.91
N THR A 141 9.16 -6.90 -14.87
CA THR A 141 9.14 -7.71 -13.63
C THR A 141 10.15 -7.21 -12.59
N LYS A 142 11.37 -6.85 -13.01
CA LYS A 142 12.40 -6.33 -12.08
C LYS A 142 11.97 -5.02 -11.45
N LYS A 143 11.37 -4.11 -12.23
CA LYS A 143 10.79 -2.86 -11.70
C LYS A 143 9.67 -3.13 -10.70
N SER A 144 8.81 -4.11 -10.98
CA SER A 144 7.75 -4.54 -10.05
C SER A 144 8.33 -5.03 -8.72
N VAL A 145 9.42 -5.80 -8.74
CA VAL A 145 10.12 -6.23 -7.52
C VAL A 145 10.74 -5.03 -6.78
N GLU A 146 11.39 -4.11 -7.49
CA GLU A 146 11.98 -2.91 -6.90
C GLU A 146 10.93 -2.04 -6.18
N VAL A 147 9.74 -1.86 -6.76
CA VAL A 147 8.68 -1.08 -6.10
C VAL A 147 8.07 -1.80 -4.89
N LEU A 148 8.05 -3.13 -4.89
CA LEU A 148 7.66 -3.91 -3.71
C LEU A 148 8.68 -3.76 -2.57
N ASP A 149 9.98 -3.66 -2.89
CA ASP A 149 11.02 -3.40 -1.89
C ASP A 149 10.83 -2.00 -1.27
N LYS A 150 10.64 -0.98 -2.10
CA LYS A 150 10.33 0.39 -1.65
C LYS A 150 9.04 0.44 -0.82
N ALA A 151 8.00 -0.27 -1.24
CA ALA A 151 6.75 -0.35 -0.50
C ALA A 151 6.94 -1.00 0.88
N ASN A 152 7.75 -2.05 0.97
CA ASN A 152 8.04 -2.74 2.22
C ASN A 152 8.84 -1.87 3.19
N GLU A 153 9.86 -1.16 2.71
CA GLU A 153 10.62 -0.19 3.53
C GLU A 153 9.70 0.92 4.06
N ARG A 154 8.90 1.52 3.17
CA ARG A 154 7.95 2.57 3.54
C ARG A 154 6.89 2.07 4.52
N MET A 155 6.38 0.85 4.34
CA MET A 155 5.43 0.22 5.27
C MET A 155 6.05 0.05 6.67
N GLY A 156 7.34 -0.27 6.76
CA GLY A 156 8.06 -0.34 8.04
C GLY A 156 8.04 1.01 8.78
N VAL A 157 8.39 2.08 8.08
CA VAL A 157 8.39 3.45 8.62
C VAL A 157 6.98 3.92 8.98
N LEU A 158 6.00 3.66 8.11
CA LEU A 158 4.61 4.04 8.30
C LEU A 158 4.03 3.46 9.59
N VAL A 159 4.32 2.19 9.89
CA VAL A 159 3.79 1.52 11.08
C VAL A 159 4.32 2.14 12.37
N GLU A 160 5.59 2.50 12.42
CA GLU A 160 6.14 3.13 13.62
C GLU A 160 5.61 4.56 13.79
N ARG A 161 5.56 5.34 12.71
CA ARG A 161 4.94 6.68 12.72
C ARG A 161 3.48 6.65 13.15
N GLN A 162 2.71 5.68 12.66
CA GLN A 162 1.30 5.50 13.01
C GLN A 162 1.12 5.24 14.51
N LYS A 163 1.97 4.41 15.12
CA LYS A 163 1.95 4.17 16.58
C LYS A 163 2.27 5.45 17.35
N THR A 164 3.31 6.19 16.93
CA THR A 164 3.69 7.46 17.57
C THR A 164 2.56 8.49 17.48
N ALA A 165 1.91 8.61 16.32
CA ALA A 165 0.77 9.51 16.13
C ALA A 165 -0.43 9.11 16.99
N LEU A 166 -0.75 7.81 17.11
CA LEU A 166 -1.80 7.34 18.03
C LEU A 166 -1.51 7.72 19.48
N LYS A 167 -0.28 7.50 19.95
CA LYS A 167 0.12 7.86 21.31
C LYS A 167 -0.05 9.36 21.55
N MET A 168 0.40 10.19 20.61
CA MET A 168 0.22 11.65 20.70
C MET A 168 -1.25 12.05 20.75
N ALA A 169 -2.09 11.40 19.95
CA ALA A 169 -3.52 11.68 19.95
C ALA A 169 -4.20 11.28 21.27
N GLN A 170 -3.79 10.17 21.90
CA GLN A 170 -4.27 9.75 23.23
C GLN A 170 -3.86 10.75 24.32
N GLU A 171 -2.60 11.18 24.31
CA GLU A 171 -2.11 12.24 25.21
C GLU A 171 -2.91 13.54 25.07
N LEU A 172 -3.30 13.92 23.84
CA LEU A 172 -4.13 15.10 23.57
C LEU A 172 -5.59 14.92 24.02
N MET A 173 -6.11 13.69 24.03
CA MET A 173 -7.45 13.41 24.55
C MET A 173 -7.51 13.37 26.08
N GLY A 174 -6.37 13.43 26.78
CA GLY A 174 -6.31 13.22 28.22
C GLY A 174 -6.55 11.75 28.63
N GLU A 175 -6.40 10.83 27.68
CA GLU A 175 -6.38 9.39 27.95
C GLU A 175 -4.95 9.00 28.31
N GLU A 176 -4.59 9.05 29.59
CA GLU A 176 -3.34 8.46 30.06
C GLU A 176 -3.45 6.92 29.98
N GLU A 177 -2.41 6.26 29.47
CA GLU A 177 -2.27 4.81 29.63
C GLU A 177 -2.30 4.52 31.13
N GLY A 178 -3.42 3.97 31.60
CA GLY A 178 -3.55 3.50 32.97
C GLY A 178 -2.41 2.51 33.27
N GLU A 179 -1.63 2.84 34.30
CA GLU A 179 -0.60 1.99 34.91
C GLU A 179 -1.13 0.58 35.25
#